data_AF-A0A9D8HHQ6-F1
#
_entry.id   AF-A0A9D8HHQ6-F1
#
_cell.length_a   1.000
_cell.length_b   1.000
_cell.length_c   1.000
_cell.angle_alpha   90.00
_cell.angle_beta   90.00
_cell.angle_gamma   90.00
#
_symmetry.space_group_name_H-M   'P 1'
#
loop_
_entity.id
_entity.type
_entity.pdbx_description
1 polymer ?
#
loop_
_entity_poly.entity_id
_entity_poly.type
_entity_poly.pdbx_seq_one_letter_code
_entity_poly.pdbx_strand_id
1 'polypeptide(L)' 'MLGERERAVIDFERSWFLYPGPKDRAVAEYLGISATRYYQMLRRLLDDPEAARYDPLTIRRLRRVREQARRR' A
#
# COMPACT_ATOMS: atom_id res chain seq x y z
N MET A 1 -3.77 -15.55 -5.05
CA MET A 1 -3.30 -14.97 -6.33
C MET A 1 -3.52 -13.48 -6.27
N LEU A 2 -2.46 -12.68 -6.33
CA LEU A 2 -2.58 -11.22 -6.36
C LEU A 2 -3.15 -10.76 -7.70
N GLY A 3 -4.10 -9.82 -7.70
CA GLY A 3 -4.54 -9.15 -8.92
C GLY A 3 -3.54 -8.08 -9.37
N GLU A 4 -3.73 -7.55 -10.59
CA GLU A 4 -2.86 -6.51 -11.15
C GLU A 4 -2.94 -5.20 -10.35
N ARG A 5 -4.14 -4.85 -9.88
CA ARG A 5 -4.35 -3.65 -9.07
C ARG A 5 -3.65 -3.77 -7.73
N GLU A 6 -3.71 -4.94 -7.08
CA GLU A 6 -2.97 -5.20 -5.85
C GLU A 6 -1.45 -5.04 -6.05
N ARG A 7 -0.90 -5.58 -7.14
CA ARG A 7 0.52 -5.43 -7.47
C ARG A 7 0.90 -3.96 -7.67
N ALA A 8 0.10 -3.22 -8.43
CA ALA A 8 0.31 -1.79 -8.66
C ALA A 8 0.29 -0.98 -7.35
N VAL A 9 -0.57 -1.33 -6.40
CA VAL A 9 -0.61 -0.70 -5.06
C VAL A 9 0.70 -0.95 -4.29
N ILE A 10 1.23 -2.17 -4.33
CA ILE A 10 2.50 -2.50 -3.67
C ILE A 10 3.68 -1.77 -4.34
N ASP A 11 3.73 -1.78 -5.67
CA ASP A 11 4.77 -1.09 -6.44
C ASP A 11 4.74 0.43 -6.21
N PHE A 12 3.53 1.00 -6.09
CA PHE A 12 3.36 2.41 -5.72
C PHE A 12 3.88 2.70 -4.32
N GLU A 13 3.55 1.88 -3.31
CA GLU A 13 4.06 2.03 -1.94
C GLU A 13 5.58 1.92 -1.87
N ARG A 14 6.16 1.05 -2.71
CA ARG A 14 7.61 0.92 -2.83
C ARG A 14 8.23 2.21 -3.33
N SER A 15 7.62 2.94 -4.25
CA SER A 15 8.20 4.20 -4.79
C SER A 15 7.75 5.46 -4.05
N TRP A 16 6.66 5.39 -3.28
CA TRP A 16 6.03 6.54 -2.63
C TRP A 16 6.96 7.32 -1.70
N PHE A 17 7.93 6.66 -1.05
CA PHE A 17 8.89 7.34 -0.15
C PHE A 17 9.77 8.39 -0.87
N LEU A 18 9.84 8.35 -2.20
CA LEU A 18 10.59 9.29 -3.03
C LEU A 18 9.76 10.52 -3.45
N TYR A 19 8.45 10.49 -3.28
CA TYR A 19 7.56 11.55 -3.75
C TYR A 19 7.26 12.57 -2.64
N PRO A 20 7.62 13.86 -2.82
CA PRO A 20 7.15 14.92 -1.95
C PRO A 20 5.70 15.27 -2.30
N GLY A 21 4.77 15.15 -1.35
CA GLY A 21 3.41 15.65 -1.51
C GLY A 21 2.33 14.81 -0.82
N PRO A 22 1.05 15.19 -1.00
CA PRO A 22 -0.09 14.47 -0.46
C PRO A 22 -0.32 13.15 -1.20
N LYS A 23 -0.26 12.04 -0.45
CA LYS A 23 -0.42 10.67 -0.94
C LYS A 23 -1.70 10.45 -1.73
N ASP A 24 -2.78 11.08 -1.28
CA ASP A 24 -4.11 10.93 -1.86
C ASP A 24 -4.17 11.38 -3.32
N ARG A 25 -3.44 12.46 -3.68
CA ARG A 25 -3.39 12.96 -5.04
C ARG A 25 -2.59 12.03 -5.95
N ALA A 26 -1.42 11.59 -5.49
CA ALA A 26 -0.60 10.66 -6.25
C ALA A 26 -1.30 9.31 -6.44
N VAL A 27 -2.00 8.80 -5.43
CA VAL A 27 -2.82 7.60 -5.57
C VAL A 27 -3.88 7.78 -6.68
N ALA A 28 -4.56 8.92 -6.73
CA ALA A 28 -5.55 9.19 -7.77
C ALA A 28 -4.91 9.29 -9.16
N GLU A 29 -3.75 9.95 -9.29
CA GLU A 29 -3.05 10.15 -10.57
C GLU A 29 -2.38 8.86 -11.08
N TYR A 30 -1.73 8.08 -10.20
CA TYR A 30 -0.97 6.88 -10.59
C TYR A 30 -1.83 5.61 -10.67
N LEU A 31 -2.76 5.42 -9.73
CA LEU A 31 -3.57 4.21 -9.65
C LEU A 31 -4.98 4.39 -10.22
N GLY A 32 -5.40 5.64 -10.52
CA GLY A 32 -6.73 5.93 -11.03
C GLY A 32 -7.86 5.59 -10.05
N ILE A 33 -7.56 5.50 -8.75
CA ILE A 33 -8.52 5.17 -7.70
C ILE A 33 -8.55 6.26 -6.64
N SER A 34 -9.69 6.37 -5.94
CA SER A 34 -9.77 7.27 -4.79
C SER A 34 -8.86 6.79 -3.65
N ALA A 35 -8.36 7.74 -2.86
CA ALA A 35 -7.56 7.47 -1.67
C ALA A 35 -8.27 6.49 -0.71
N THR A 36 -9.59 6.60 -0.55
CA THR A 36 -10.38 5.68 0.26
C THR A 36 -10.27 4.24 -0.23
N ARG A 37 -10.43 4.00 -1.54
CA ARG A 37 -10.33 2.66 -2.13
C ARG A 37 -8.92 2.10 -2.00
N TYR A 38 -7.92 2.98 -2.16
CA TYR A 38 -6.52 2.62 -1.94
C TYR A 38 -6.25 2.14 -0.52
N TYR A 39 -6.66 2.88 0.52
CA TYR A 39 -6.44 2.45 1.90
C TYR A 39 -7.22 1.17 2.26
N GLN A 40 -8.39 0.93 1.64
CA GLN A 40 -9.11 -0.34 1.79
C GLN A 40 -8.33 -1.51 1.19
N MET A 41 -7.81 -1.34 -0.04
CA MET A 41 -6.96 -2.35 -0.68
C MET A 41 -5.68 -2.59 0.12
N LEU A 42 -5.02 -1.53 0.56
CA LEU A 42 -3.81 -1.60 1.38
C LEU A 42 -4.06 -2.41 2.66
N ARG A 43 -5.16 -2.14 3.38
CA ARG A 43 -5.54 -2.93 4.56
C ARG A 43 -5.67 -4.42 4.25
N ARG A 44 -6.35 -4.77 3.15
CA ARG A 44 -6.49 -6.16 2.71
C ARG A 44 -5.13 -6.80 2.38
N LEU A 45 -4.27 -6.08 1.66
CA LEU A 45 -2.92 -6.54 1.30
C LEU A 45 -2.04 -6.79 2.52
N LEU A 46 -2.21 -6.00 3.58
CA LEU A 46 -1.46 -6.22 4.82
C LEU A 46 -1.83 -7.54 5.49
N ASP A 47 -3.02 -8.08 5.25
CA ASP A 47 -3.46 -9.34 5.84
C ASP A 47 -3.35 -10.52 4.83
N ASP A 48 -3.00 -10.25 3.56
CA ASP A 48 -2.84 -11.25 2.50
C ASP A 48 -1.41 -11.84 2.47
N PRO A 49 -1.23 -13.17 2.60
CA PRO A 49 0.08 -13.82 2.51
C PRO A 49 0.72 -13.70 1.12
N GLU A 50 -0.07 -13.57 0.06
CA GLU A 50 0.44 -13.45 -1.32
C GLU A 50 1.11 -12.09 -1.55
N ALA A 51 0.63 -11.03 -0.86
CA ALA A 51 1.26 -9.72 -0.90
C ALA A 51 2.67 -9.78 -0.28
N ALA A 52 2.81 -10.52 0.83
CA ALA A 52 4.09 -10.74 1.48
C ALA A 52 5.04 -11.63 0.65
N ARG A 53 4.51 -12.48 -0.24
CA ARG A 53 5.33 -13.23 -1.21
C ARG A 53 5.84 -12.35 -2.35
N TYR A 54 5.04 -11.38 -2.79
CA TYR A 54 5.42 -10.45 -3.85
C TYR A 54 6.47 -9.44 -3.38
N ASP A 55 6.20 -8.72 -2.28
CA ASP A 55 7.17 -7.83 -1.64
C ASP A 55 7.12 -7.94 -0.10
N PRO A 56 7.93 -8.83 0.49
CA PRO A 56 7.94 -9.02 1.94
C PRO A 56 8.43 -7.80 2.70
N LEU A 57 9.30 -6.97 2.12
CA LEU A 57 9.93 -5.84 2.81
C LEU A 57 8.94 -4.68 2.94
N THR A 58 8.28 -4.31 1.85
CA THR A 58 7.25 -3.27 1.82
C THR A 58 6.10 -3.64 2.75
N ILE A 59 5.61 -4.89 2.68
CA ILE A 59 4.52 -5.35 3.55
C ILE A 59 4.92 -5.36 5.03
N ARG A 60 6.13 -5.80 5.39
CA ARG A 60 6.61 -5.76 6.78
C ARG A 60 6.69 -4.32 7.30
N ARG A 61 7.21 -3.38 6.50
CA ARG A 61 7.29 -1.96 6.88
C ARG A 61 5.91 -1.38 7.12
N LEU A 62 4.97 -1.61 6.20
CA LEU A 62 3.59 -1.11 6.32
C LEU A 62 2.86 -1.72 7.53
N ARG A 63 3.04 -3.02 7.79
CA ARG A 63 2.50 -3.69 8.99
C ARG A 63 3.01 -3.02 10.27
N ARG A 64 4.30 -2.71 10.33
CA ARG A 64 4.92 -2.04 11.49
C ARG A 64 4.37 -0.63 11.70
N VAL A 65 4.17 0.15 10.64
CA VAL A 65 3.54 1.48 10.73
C VAL A 65 2.09 1.36 11.21
N ARG A 66 1.31 0.38 10.71
CA ARG A 66 -0.05 0.11 11.17
C ARG A 66 -0.09 -0.24 12.67
N GLU A 67 0.82 -1.09 13.13
CA GLU A 67 0.91 -1.45 14.55
C GLU A 67 1.28 -0.24 15.43
N GLN A 68 2.21 0.61 14.98
CA GLN A 68 2.56 1.84 15.70
C GLN A 68 1.37 2.81 15.78
N ALA A 69 0.61 2.95 14.69
CA ALA A 69 -0.59 3.78 14.67
C ALA A 69 -1.70 3.24 15.58
N ARG A 70 -1.81 1.92 15.76
CA ARG A 70 -2.81 1.29 16.64
C ARG A 70 -2.46 1.40 18.13
N ARG A 71 -1.20 1.64 18.46
CA ARG A 71 -0.72 1.79 19.85
C ARG A 71 -0.80 3.23 20.37
N ARG A 72 -1.18 4.19 19.53
CA ARG A 72 -1.51 5.57 19.92
C ARG A 72 -3.01 5.69 20.15
#